data_AF-W9HTX4-F1
#
_entry.id   AF-W9HTX4-F1
#
_cell.length_a   1.000
_cell.length_b   1.000
_cell.length_c   1.000
_cell.angle_alpha   90.00
_cell.angle_beta   90.00
_cell.angle_gamma   90.00
#
_symmetry.space_group_name_H-M   'P 1'
#
loop_
_entity.id
_entity.type
_entity.pdbx_description
1 polymer ?
#
loop_
_entity_poly.entity_id
_entity_poly.type
_entity_poly.pdbx_seq_one_letter_code
_entity_poly.pdbx_strand_id
1 'polypeptide(L)'
;MGHFWDHAAKMHTQPLNIKYDDKGEVVVRDLKGADKMDSGNYRAGEGPLRAFIAAIAAEFGDKICKEALDQLDNIYFLVETTKVGSLYNKGLLAVT
;
A
#
# COMPACT_ATOMS: atom_id res chain seq x y z
N MET A 1 24.11 3.47 -27.18
CA MET A 1 23.56 4.06 -25.94
C MET A 1 22.07 3.74 -25.87
N GLY A 2 21.69 2.62 -25.26
CA GLY A 2 20.27 2.21 -25.18
C GLY A 2 19.95 1.25 -24.03
N HIS A 3 20.94 0.51 -23.52
CA HIS A 3 20.69 -0.57 -22.56
C HIS A 3 20.36 -0.14 -21.12
N PHE A 4 20.60 1.11 -20.71
CA PHE A 4 20.31 1.55 -19.34
C PHE A 4 18.82 1.90 -19.16
N TRP A 5 18.24 2.61 -20.14
CA TRP A 5 16.83 3.00 -20.11
C TRP A 5 15.88 1.83 -20.40
N ASP A 6 16.30 0.85 -21.21
CA ASP A 6 15.54 -0.38 -21.44
C ASP A 6 15.49 -1.30 -20.20
N HIS A 7 16.52 -1.24 -19.34
CA HIS A 7 16.55 -1.99 -18.09
C HIS A 7 15.70 -1.32 -17.01
N ALA A 8 15.73 0.02 -16.94
CA ALA A 8 14.86 0.81 -16.07
C ALA A 8 13.37 0.65 -16.47
N ALA A 9 13.05 0.62 -17.77
CA ALA A 9 11.68 0.37 -18.25
C ALA A 9 11.18 -1.06 -17.96
N LYS A 10 12.07 -2.05 -17.84
CA LYS A 10 11.73 -3.41 -17.37
C LYS A 10 11.58 -3.50 -15.85
N MET A 11 12.19 -2.59 -15.10
CA MET A 11 12.07 -2.50 -13.64
C MET A 11 10.84 -1.70 -13.18
N HIS A 12 10.27 -0.86 -14.04
CA HIS A 12 9.05 -0.11 -13.74
C HIS A 12 7.82 -0.79 -14.34
N THR A 13 6.82 -1.04 -13.49
CA THR A 13 5.50 -1.65 -13.79
C THR A 13 5.47 -3.18 -13.92
N GLN A 14 6.06 -3.90 -12.97
CA GLN A 14 5.50 -5.22 -12.70
C GLN A 14 4.10 -5.02 -12.09
N PRO A 15 3.04 -5.59 -12.67
CA PRO A 15 1.69 -5.37 -12.17
C PRO A 15 1.64 -5.84 -10.72
N LEU A 16 1.35 -4.92 -9.81
CA LEU A 16 0.91 -5.30 -8.47
C LEU A 16 -0.31 -6.21 -8.69
N ASN A 17 -0.20 -7.49 -8.35
CA ASN A 17 -1.32 -8.41 -8.47
C ASN A 17 -2.30 -8.13 -7.32
N ILE A 18 -3.11 -7.10 -7.52
CA ILE A 18 -4.21 -6.73 -6.64
C ILE A 18 -5.36 -7.71 -6.94
N LYS A 19 -5.72 -8.50 -5.94
CA LYS A 19 -6.83 -9.45 -5.96
C LYS A 19 -7.77 -9.14 -4.80
N TYR A 20 -8.94 -9.77 -4.83
CA TYR A 20 -9.86 -9.78 -3.71
C TYR A 20 -9.82 -11.16 -3.06
N ASP A 21 -9.85 -11.21 -1.74
CA ASP A 21 -10.01 -12.47 -1.01
C ASP A 21 -11.49 -12.87 -0.88
N ASP A 22 -11.76 -13.96 -0.15
CA ASP A 22 -13.10 -14.50 0.05
C ASP A 22 -14.03 -13.56 0.84
N LYS A 23 -13.48 -12.51 1.48
CA LYS A 23 -14.23 -11.46 2.19
C LYS A 23 -14.48 -10.22 1.32
N GLY A 24 -13.98 -10.21 0.08
CA GLY A 24 -14.03 -9.04 -0.79
C GLY A 24 -13.03 -7.96 -0.39
N GLU A 25 -11.99 -8.32 0.37
CA GLU A 25 -10.94 -7.40 0.82
C GLU A 25 -9.78 -7.37 -0.19
N VAL A 26 -9.21 -6.18 -0.39
CA VAL A 26 -8.05 -5.99 -1.26
C VAL A 26 -6.83 -6.71 -0.67
N VAL A 27 -6.29 -7.65 -1.42
CA VAL A 27 -5.06 -8.40 -1.11
C VAL A 27 -4.05 -8.21 -2.22
N VAL A 28 -2.81 -7.92 -1.82
CA VAL A 28 -1.67 -7.90 -2.74
C VAL A 28 -0.99 -9.25 -2.65
N ARG A 29 -0.98 -10.00 -3.75
CA ARG A 29 -0.36 -11.33 -3.83
C ARG A 29 0.57 -11.42 -5.03
N ASP A 30 1.33 -12.51 -5.07
CA ASP A 30 2.09 -12.92 -6.26
C ASP A 30 3.06 -11.83 -6.77
N LEU A 31 3.76 -11.17 -5.84
CA LEU A 31 4.85 -10.26 -6.20
C LEU A 31 5.95 -11.09 -6.86
N LYS A 32 6.13 -10.91 -8.17
CA LYS A 32 7.10 -11.71 -8.93
C LYS A 32 8.52 -11.37 -8.47
N GLY A 33 9.17 -12.35 -7.84
CA GLY A 33 10.54 -12.19 -7.32
C GLY A 33 10.64 -11.62 -5.91
N ALA A 34 9.52 -11.51 -5.18
CA ALA A 34 9.50 -11.11 -3.79
C ALA A 34 8.46 -11.91 -2.99
N ASP A 35 8.87 -12.50 -1.87
CA ASP A 35 7.94 -13.21 -0.97
C ASP A 35 7.07 -12.23 -0.17
N LYS A 36 7.56 -11.00 0.04
CA LYS A 36 6.89 -9.90 0.74
C LYS A 36 7.31 -8.56 0.14
N MET A 37 6.42 -7.58 0.18
CA MET A 37 6.81 -6.21 -0.19
C MET A 37 7.63 -5.58 0.93
N ASP A 38 8.75 -4.95 0.57
CA ASP A 38 9.54 -4.17 1.52
C ASP A 38 8.76 -2.92 1.93
N SER A 39 8.63 -2.70 3.24
CA SER A 39 7.96 -1.52 3.79
C SER A 39 8.80 -0.25 3.66
N GLY A 40 10.06 -0.37 3.21
CA GLY A 40 11.00 0.74 3.12
C GLY A 40 11.19 1.37 4.50
N ASN A 41 10.95 2.68 4.60
CA ASN A 41 11.08 3.42 5.87
C ASN A 41 9.93 3.16 6.85
N TYR A 42 8.87 2.47 6.45
CA TYR A 42 7.77 2.13 7.35
C TYR A 42 8.07 0.84 8.11
N ARG A 43 7.46 0.69 9.28
CA ARG A 43 7.53 -0.57 10.03
C ARG A 43 7.02 -1.73 9.15
N ALA A 44 7.78 -2.82 9.09
CA ALA A 44 7.41 -4.01 8.32
C ALA A 44 6.01 -4.52 8.65
N GLY A 45 5.21 -4.77 7.61
CA GLY A 45 3.84 -5.26 7.72
C GLY A 45 3.01 -4.98 6.47
N GLU A 46 1.81 -5.56 6.41
CA GLU A 46 0.88 -5.38 5.28
C GLU A 46 0.13 -4.04 5.31
N GLY A 47 0.08 -3.38 6.47
CA GLY A 47 -0.61 -2.10 6.65
C GLY A 47 -0.02 -0.97 5.81
N PRO A 48 1.29 -0.66 5.89
CA PRO A 48 1.87 0.48 5.17
C PRO A 48 1.73 0.35 3.66
N LEU A 49 1.68 -0.89 3.16
CA LEU A 49 1.40 -1.16 1.75
C LEU A 49 0.05 -0.58 1.31
N ARG A 50 -0.98 -0.58 2.15
CA ARG A 50 -2.28 -0.01 1.78
C ARG A 50 -2.20 1.50 1.60
N ALA A 51 -1.35 2.20 2.36
CA ALA A 51 -1.08 3.62 2.15
C ALA A 51 -0.43 3.88 0.78
N PHE A 52 0.53 3.05 0.36
CA PHE A 52 1.14 3.16 -0.97
C PHE A 52 0.15 2.88 -2.11
N ILE A 53 -0.66 1.83 -1.99
CA ILE A 53 -1.70 1.51 -2.99
C ILE A 53 -2.71 2.64 -3.08
N ALA A 54 -3.19 3.15 -1.94
CA ALA A 54 -4.13 4.26 -1.91
C ALA A 54 -3.57 5.51 -2.58
N ALA A 55 -2.30 5.86 -2.32
CA ALA A 55 -1.63 6.99 -2.94
C ALA A 55 -1.53 6.84 -4.48
N ILE A 56 -1.13 5.67 -4.96
CA ILE A 56 -1.05 5.38 -6.40
C ILE A 56 -2.46 5.39 -7.02
N ALA A 57 -3.42 4.71 -6.41
CA ALA A 57 -4.80 4.66 -6.89
C ALA A 57 -5.45 6.05 -6.94
N ALA A 58 -5.17 6.91 -5.96
CA ALA A 58 -5.65 8.29 -5.95
C ALA A 58 -5.11 9.09 -7.15
N GLU A 59 -3.82 8.91 -7.49
CA GLU A 59 -3.18 9.58 -8.63
C GLU A 59 -3.87 9.25 -9.96
N PHE A 60 -4.37 8.02 -10.11
CA PHE A 60 -5.04 7.55 -11.33
C PHE A 60 -6.58 7.55 -11.25
N GLY A 61 -7.16 8.01 -10.14
CA GLY A 61 -8.62 8.05 -9.95
C GLY A 61 -9.29 6.66 -9.82
N ASP A 62 -8.56 5.65 -9.34
CA ASP A 62 -9.06 4.29 -9.18
C ASP A 62 -9.89 4.14 -7.88
N LYS A 63 -10.98 3.37 -7.95
CA LYS A 63 -11.87 3.05 -6.83
C LYS A 63 -11.17 2.30 -5.69
N ILE A 64 -10.10 1.57 -5.99
CA ILE A 64 -9.29 0.81 -5.01
C ILE A 64 -8.70 1.76 -3.95
N CYS A 65 -8.57 3.05 -4.25
CA CYS A 65 -8.13 4.07 -3.29
C CYS A 65 -8.93 4.02 -1.98
N LYS A 66 -10.27 4.04 -2.08
CA LYS A 66 -11.13 4.02 -0.89
C LYS A 66 -11.04 2.71 -0.13
N GLU A 67 -11.05 1.59 -0.84
CA GLU A 67 -10.95 0.26 -0.25
C GLU A 67 -9.63 0.07 0.51
N ALA A 68 -8.52 0.55 -0.06
CA ALA A 68 -7.21 0.50 0.58
C ALA A 68 -7.14 1.42 1.83
N LEU A 69 -7.72 2.62 1.78
CA LEU A 69 -7.79 3.50 2.94
C LEU A 69 -8.67 2.91 4.06
N ASP A 70 -9.81 2.33 3.71
CA ASP A 70 -10.69 1.69 4.69
C ASP A 70 -9.98 0.53 5.40
N GLN A 71 -9.22 -0.29 4.67
CA GLN A 71 -8.40 -1.34 5.30
C GLN A 71 -7.27 -0.75 6.15
N LEU A 72 -6.61 0.31 5.68
CA LEU A 72 -5.55 0.99 6.42
C LEU A 72 -6.06 1.48 7.78
N ASP A 73 -7.20 2.16 7.78
CA ASP A 73 -7.73 2.87 8.94
C ASP A 73 -8.55 1.99 9.89
N ASN A 74 -9.09 0.86 9.42
CA ASN A 74 -9.97 0.01 10.24
C ASN A 74 -9.40 -1.38 10.54
N ILE A 75 -8.44 -1.87 9.75
CA ILE A 75 -7.87 -3.22 9.92
C ILE A 75 -6.43 -3.14 10.43
N TYR A 76 -5.59 -2.35 9.76
CA TYR A 76 -4.15 -2.36 10.05
C TYR A 76 -3.74 -1.33 11.09
N PHE A 77 -4.22 -0.11 10.98
CA PHE A 77 -3.84 1.01 11.83
C PHE A 77 -5.07 1.78 12.29
N LEU A 78 -5.79 1.17 13.23
CA LEU A 78 -7.05 1.70 13.74
C LEU A 78 -6.94 3.20 14.04
N VAL A 79 -7.77 3.99 13.35
CA VAL A 79 -7.88 5.42 13.57
C VAL A 79 -8.76 5.69 14.79
N GLU A 80 -8.24 6.49 15.70
CA GLU A 80 -8.94 7.00 16.87
C GLU A 80 -9.15 8.51 16.74
N THR A 81 -10.18 9.03 17.42
CA THR A 81 -10.47 10.48 17.47
C THR A 81 -10.05 11.05 18.82
N THR A 82 -9.29 12.14 18.83
CA THR A 82 -8.96 12.85 20.06
C THR A 82 -10.18 13.56 20.64
N LYS A 83 -10.11 14.00 21.90
CA LYS A 83 -11.18 14.76 22.55
C LYS A 83 -11.57 16.05 21.82
N VAL A 84 -10.67 16.56 20.97
CA VAL A 84 -10.86 17.79 20.18
C VAL A 84 -11.18 17.51 18.70
N GLY A 85 -11.40 16.24 18.32
CA GLY A 85 -11.84 15.86 16.99
C GLY A 85 -10.73 15.54 15.99
N SER A 86 -9.45 15.56 16.38
CA SER A 86 -8.36 15.18 15.47
C SER A 86 -8.29 13.66 15.31
N LEU A 87 -8.08 13.18 14.09
CA LEU A 87 -7.86 11.77 13.81
C LEU A 87 -6.38 11.41 13.99
N TYR A 88 -6.11 10.25 14.57
CA TYR A 88 -4.75 9.74 14.73
C TYR A 88 -4.71 8.21 14.74
N ASN A 89 -3.58 7.61 14.35
CA ASN A 89 -3.30 6.19 14.55
C ASN A 89 -1.93 6.04 15.25
N LYS A 90 -1.67 4.87 15.85
CA LYS A 90 -0.42 4.60 16.60
C LYS A 90 0.52 3.64 15.87
N GLY A 91 0.11 3.10 14.72
CA GLY A 91 0.77 1.95 14.10
C GLY A 91 1.47 2.25 12.78
N LEU A 92 1.01 3.26 12.02
CA LEU A 92 1.65 3.69 10.79
C LEU A 92 2.82 4.62 11.12
N LEU A 93 3.97 4.02 11.42
CA LEU A 93 5.17 4.74 11.84
C LEU A 93 6.30 4.53 10.83
N ALA A 94 7.02 5.62 10.53
CA ALA A 94 8.33 5.54 9.92
C ALA A 94 9.34 5.12 11.00
N VAL A 95 10.08 4.04 10.76
CA VAL A 95 11.20 3.59 11.59
C VAL A 95 12.45 4.31 11.10
N THR A 96 12.70 5.49 11.66
CA THR A 96 13.95 6.23 11.42
C THR A 96 15.08 5.64 12.25
#